data_AF-A0A4Q3XPN0-F1
#
_entry.id   AF-A0A4Q3XPN0-F1
#
_cell.length_a   1.000
_cell.length_b   1.000
_cell.length_c   1.000
_cell.angle_alpha   90.00
_cell.angle_beta   90.00
_cell.angle_gamma   90.00
#
_symmetry.space_group_name_H-M   'P 1'
#
loop_
_entity.id
_entity.type
_entity.pdbx_description
1 polymer ?
#
loop_
_entity_poly.entity_id
_entity_poly.type
_entity_poly.pdbx_seq_one_letter_code
_entity_poly.pdbx_strand_id
1 'polypeptide(L)'
;MTKAAGTDAKSTLYCSFCGKSQHEVRKLIAGPTVFICDECVELCMDIIREEHKIGFKKAGSDGVPTPKEIRDVLDDYVIGQSHAKKVLSVAVHNHYKRLNHATKNNDVELAKSNIMLIGPTGSGKTLLAQTLARIIDVPFTMADATTLT
;
A
#
# COMPACT_ATOMS: atom_id res chain seq x y z
N MET A 1 -30.89 49.50 39.96
CA MET A 1 -30.09 49.00 41.10
C MET A 1 -30.23 47.48 41.16
N THR A 2 -29.10 46.76 41.25
CA THR A 2 -28.91 45.36 41.73
C THR A 2 -29.63 44.22 40.98
N LYS A 3 -29.02 43.06 40.67
CA LYS A 3 -27.68 42.48 40.90
C LYS A 3 -27.54 41.23 40.01
N ALA A 4 -26.29 40.85 39.71
CA ALA A 4 -25.89 39.72 38.89
C ALA A 4 -26.14 38.33 39.54
N ALA A 5 -26.25 37.30 38.70
CA ALA A 5 -25.86 35.93 39.00
C ALA A 5 -25.47 35.22 37.68
N GLY A 6 -24.19 35.29 37.34
CA GLY A 6 -23.59 34.47 36.29
C GLY A 6 -23.11 33.15 36.87
N THR A 7 -23.47 32.05 36.22
CA THR A 7 -22.89 30.72 36.44
C THR A 7 -22.75 30.06 35.07
N ASP A 8 -21.63 30.33 34.41
CA ASP A 8 -21.22 29.62 33.19
C ASP A 8 -20.77 28.20 33.57
N ALA A 9 -21.70 27.25 33.52
CA ALA A 9 -21.37 25.83 33.50
C ALA A 9 -20.77 25.51 32.12
N LYS A 10 -19.45 25.68 31.96
CA LYS A 10 -18.71 25.27 30.77
C LYS A 10 -18.99 23.78 30.50
N SER A 11 -19.69 23.49 29.43
CA SER A 11 -19.95 22.12 28.97
C SER A 11 -18.62 21.40 28.72
N THR A 12 -18.27 20.44 29.57
CA THR A 12 -17.11 19.57 29.36
C THR A 12 -17.24 18.91 27.99
N LEU A 13 -16.24 19.08 27.14
CA LEU A 13 -16.20 18.49 25.81
C LEU A 13 -15.66 17.05 25.88
N TYR A 14 -16.18 16.18 25.02
CA TYR A 14 -15.82 14.76 24.97
C TYR A 14 -15.35 14.37 23.56
N CYS A 15 -14.35 13.50 23.48
CA CYS A 15 -13.92 12.90 22.23
C CYS A 15 -15.03 12.01 21.67
N SER A 16 -15.41 12.22 20.41
CA SER A 16 -16.47 11.45 19.73
C SER A 16 -16.06 10.01 19.38
N PHE A 17 -14.77 9.66 19.52
CA PHE A 17 -14.23 8.34 19.19
C PHE A 17 -14.03 7.45 20.42
N CYS A 18 -13.42 7.97 21.49
CA CYS A 18 -13.12 7.20 22.71
C CYS A 18 -13.96 7.59 23.93
N GLY A 19 -14.76 8.68 23.85
CA GLY A 19 -15.60 9.15 24.95
C GLY A 19 -14.87 9.86 26.09
N LYS A 20 -13.54 9.99 26.04
CA LYS A 20 -12.76 10.71 27.07
C LYS A 20 -13.09 12.20 27.09
N SER A 21 -13.14 12.78 28.28
CA SER A 21 -13.32 14.21 28.50
C SER A 21 -12.07 15.02 28.13
N GLN A 22 -12.24 16.32 27.92
CA GLN A 22 -11.14 17.26 27.65
C GLN A 22 -10.06 17.25 28.74
N HIS A 23 -10.39 16.85 29.98
CA HIS A 23 -9.45 16.80 31.10
C HIS A 23 -8.65 15.50 31.15
N GLU A 24 -9.10 14.44 30.48
CA GLU A 24 -8.45 13.12 30.45
C GLU A 24 -7.45 12.99 29.31
N VAL A 25 -7.41 13.94 28.38
CA VAL A 25 -6.55 13.92 27.19
C VAL A 25 -5.66 15.14 27.15
N ARG A 26 -4.46 15.01 26.60
CA ARG A 26 -3.50 16.11 26.54
C ARG A 26 -3.94 17.17 25.53
N LYS A 27 -4.54 16.76 24.41
CA LYS A 27 -5.13 17.67 23.43
C LYS A 27 -6.47 17.13 22.94
N LEU A 28 -7.44 18.03 22.83
CA LEU A 28 -8.72 17.78 22.18
C LEU A 28 -8.86 18.78 21.02
N ILE A 29 -9.00 18.26 19.81
CA ILE A 29 -9.18 19.03 18.58
C ILE A 29 -10.69 19.20 18.34
N ALA A 30 -11.13 20.44 18.18
CA ALA A 30 -12.54 20.78 17.95
C ALA A 30 -12.83 21.03 16.46
N GLY A 31 -13.80 20.28 15.92
CA GLY A 31 -14.45 20.56 14.66
C GLY A 31 -15.83 21.22 14.86
N PRO A 32 -16.54 21.55 13.77
CA PRO A 32 -17.86 22.21 13.85
C PRO A 32 -18.92 21.38 14.60
N THR A 33 -18.83 20.05 14.53
CA THR A 33 -19.82 19.12 15.12
C THR A 33 -19.19 17.90 15.81
N VAL A 34 -17.87 17.75 15.76
CA VAL A 34 -17.15 16.54 16.20
C VAL A 34 -15.85 16.93 16.89
N PHE A 35 -15.43 16.14 17.89
CA PHE A 35 -14.19 16.36 18.63
C PHE A 35 -13.34 15.08 18.61
N ILE A 36 -12.03 15.21 18.47
CA ILE A 36 -11.08 14.08 18.48
C ILE A 36 -9.89 14.39 19.37
N CYS A 37 -9.43 13.43 20.17
CA CYS A 37 -8.25 13.59 21.02
C CYS A 37 -6.96 13.15 20.33
N ASP A 38 -5.81 13.53 20.89
CA ASP A 38 -4.50 13.16 20.33
C ASP A 38 -4.27 11.64 20.29
N GLU A 39 -4.71 10.90 21.31
CA GLU A 39 -4.62 9.43 21.31
C GLU A 39 -5.40 8.77 20.15
N CYS A 40 -6.62 9.24 19.88
CA CYS A 40 -7.42 8.72 18.76
C CYS A 40 -6.80 9.09 17.41
N VAL A 41 -6.20 10.27 17.29
CA VAL A 41 -5.46 10.66 16.07
C VAL A 41 -4.26 9.74 15.86
N GLU A 42 -3.49 9.42 16.91
CA GLU A 42 -2.36 8.50 16.83
C GLU A 42 -2.82 7.09 16.41
N LEU A 43 -3.86 6.55 17.06
CA LEU A 43 -4.40 5.24 16.73
C LEU A 43 -4.93 5.19 15.29
N CYS A 44 -5.70 6.19 14.86
CA CYS A 44 -6.16 6.28 13.47
C CYS A 44 -4.98 6.38 12.50
N MET A 45 -3.92 7.12 12.86
CA MET A 45 -2.73 7.23 12.02
C MET A 45 -1.97 5.90 11.91
N ASP A 46 -1.94 5.11 12.98
CA ASP A 46 -1.33 3.78 12.97
C ASP A 46 -2.13 2.79 12.12
N ILE A 47 -3.46 2.78 12.23
CA ILE A 47 -4.35 1.97 11.37
C ILE A 47 -4.14 2.33 9.89
N ILE A 48 -4.15 3.63 9.56
CA ILE A 48 -3.87 4.11 8.21
C ILE A 48 -2.47 3.67 7.76
N ARG A 49 -1.44 3.82 8.62
CA ARG A 49 -0.07 3.43 8.28
C ARG A 49 0.08 1.93 8.06
N GLU A 50 -0.67 1.08 8.75
CA GLU A 50 -0.65 -0.37 8.56
C GLU A 50 -1.26 -0.79 7.22
N GLU A 51 -2.40 -0.20 6.81
CA GLU A 51 -2.93 -0.39 5.46
C GLU A 51 -1.91 0.04 4.38
N HIS A 52 -1.19 1.13 4.64
CA HIS A 52 -0.11 1.63 3.78
C HIS A 52 1.20 0.82 3.84
N LYS A 53 1.36 -0.14 4.76
CA LYS A 53 2.53 -1.05 4.81
C LYS A 53 2.31 -2.31 3.99
N ILE A 54 1.05 -2.71 3.77
CA ILE A 54 0.70 -3.83 2.89
C ILE A 54 0.74 -3.38 1.42
N GLY A 55 0.43 -2.10 1.14
CA GLY A 55 0.69 -1.49 -0.16
C GLY A 55 2.15 -1.07 -0.29
N PHE A 56 2.84 -1.54 -1.32
CA PHE A 56 4.21 -1.11 -1.62
C PHE A 56 4.29 0.42 -1.63
N LYS A 57 5.25 0.98 -0.88
CA LYS A 57 5.51 2.42 -0.84
C LYS A 57 5.56 2.95 -2.28
N LYS A 58 4.72 3.97 -2.55
CA LYS A 58 4.73 4.79 -3.78
C LYS A 58 6.09 5.47 -3.93
N ALA A 59 7.06 4.80 -4.53
CA ALA A 59 8.37 5.34 -4.86
C ALA A 59 8.51 5.44 -6.39
N GLY A 60 8.01 6.55 -6.93
CA GLY A 60 8.05 6.92 -8.34
C GLY A 60 7.00 8.01 -8.61
N SER A 61 7.26 8.95 -9.53
CA SER A 61 6.33 10.05 -9.83
C SER A 61 4.95 9.60 -10.34
N ASP A 62 4.81 8.31 -10.69
CA ASP A 62 3.56 7.67 -11.14
C ASP A 62 3.06 6.55 -10.20
N GLY A 63 3.64 6.40 -8.99
CA GLY A 63 3.25 5.34 -8.04
C GLY A 63 3.62 3.91 -8.48
N VAL A 64 4.49 3.76 -9.47
CA VAL A 64 4.97 2.45 -9.97
C VAL A 64 6.35 2.14 -9.38
N PRO A 65 6.55 0.96 -8.74
CA PRO A 65 7.84 0.57 -8.17
C PRO A 65 8.91 0.45 -9.26
N THR A 66 10.13 0.90 -8.97
CA THR A 66 11.26 0.82 -9.91
C THR A 66 11.73 -0.62 -10.11
N PRO A 67 12.35 -0.96 -11.26
CA PRO A 67 12.91 -2.30 -11.46
C PRO A 67 13.96 -2.69 -10.42
N LYS A 68 14.63 -1.70 -9.80
CA LYS A 68 15.61 -1.97 -8.75
C LYS A 68 14.94 -2.42 -7.46
N GLU A 69 13.90 -1.71 -7.03
CA GLU A 69 13.13 -2.07 -5.83
C GLU A 69 12.48 -3.46 -5.96
N ILE A 70 11.88 -3.77 -7.12
CA ILE A 70 11.31 -5.11 -7.37
C ILE A 70 12.40 -6.17 -7.28
N ARG A 71 13.58 -5.91 -7.84
CA ARG A 71 14.71 -6.84 -7.80
C ARG A 71 15.21 -7.06 -6.37
N ASP A 72 15.31 -5.99 -5.59
CA ASP A 72 15.81 -6.04 -4.22
C ASP A 72 14.89 -6.92 -3.35
N VAL A 73 13.57 -6.83 -3.52
CA VAL A 73 12.64 -7.74 -2.82
C VAL A 73 12.77 -9.18 -3.33
N LEU A 74 12.98 -9.41 -4.63
CA LEU A 74 13.27 -10.75 -5.15
C LEU A 74 14.61 -11.31 -4.63
N ASP A 75 15.57 -10.45 -4.27
CA ASP A 75 16.85 -10.83 -3.66
C ASP A 75 16.68 -11.37 -2.24
N ASP A 76 15.67 -10.93 -1.49
CA ASP A 76 15.39 -11.42 -0.12
C ASP A 76 14.90 -12.88 -0.08
N TYR A 77 14.29 -13.39 -1.16
CA TYR A 77 13.67 -14.73 -1.18
C TYR A 77 14.35 -15.73 -2.11
N VAL A 78 14.92 -15.29 -3.23
CA VAL A 78 15.55 -16.17 -4.22
C VAL A 78 17.03 -15.85 -4.23
N ILE A 79 17.92 -16.82 -4.05
CA ILE A 79 19.36 -16.54 -4.10
C ILE A 79 19.90 -16.76 -5.53
N GLY A 80 20.73 -15.83 -6.00
CA GLY A 80 21.27 -15.87 -7.37
C GLY A 80 20.24 -15.48 -8.45
N GLN A 81 20.28 -16.14 -9.61
CA GLN A 81 19.33 -15.92 -10.72
C GLN A 81 19.21 -14.45 -11.18
N SER A 82 20.31 -13.69 -11.11
CA SER A 82 20.31 -12.23 -11.31
C SER A 82 19.73 -11.79 -12.65
N HIS A 83 19.96 -12.58 -13.72
CA HIS A 83 19.39 -12.31 -15.03
C HIS A 83 17.86 -12.41 -15.03
N ALA A 84 17.31 -13.51 -14.50
CA ALA A 84 15.87 -13.73 -14.42
C ALA A 84 15.18 -12.64 -13.59
N LYS A 85 15.76 -12.28 -12.43
CA LYS A 85 15.22 -11.19 -11.60
C LYS A 85 15.22 -9.85 -12.31
N LYS A 86 16.29 -9.51 -13.04
CA LYS A 86 16.33 -8.28 -13.84
C LYS A 86 15.22 -8.26 -14.89
N VAL A 87 15.04 -9.35 -15.63
CA VAL A 87 14.00 -9.48 -16.66
C VAL A 87 12.60 -9.35 -16.05
N LEU A 88 12.32 -10.08 -14.96
CA LEU A 88 11.04 -10.01 -14.24
C LEU A 88 10.76 -8.60 -13.71
N SER A 89 11.75 -7.96 -13.11
CA SER A 89 11.60 -6.63 -12.53
C SER A 89 11.27 -5.56 -13.58
N VAL A 90 11.94 -5.61 -14.74
CA VAL A 90 11.65 -4.72 -15.87
C VAL A 90 10.27 -4.99 -16.44
N ALA A 91 9.91 -6.27 -16.61
CA ALA A 91 8.62 -6.64 -17.17
C ALA A 91 7.45 -6.22 -16.28
N VAL A 92 7.56 -6.40 -14.96
CA VAL A 92 6.53 -5.96 -14.00
C VAL A 92 6.44 -4.44 -13.94
N HIS A 93 7.57 -3.73 -13.92
CA HIS A 93 7.57 -2.27 -13.99
C HIS A 93 6.84 -1.76 -15.24
N ASN A 94 7.12 -2.38 -16.40
CA ASN A 94 6.46 -2.03 -17.66
C ASN A 94 4.98 -2.44 -17.67
N HIS A 95 4.61 -3.53 -17.00
CA HIS A 95 3.22 -3.95 -16.84
C HIS A 95 2.40 -2.87 -16.10
N TYR A 96 2.91 -2.35 -14.99
CA TYR A 96 2.27 -1.25 -14.26
C TYR A 96 2.19 0.04 -15.09
N LYS A 97 3.27 0.41 -15.77
CA LYS A 97 3.25 1.57 -16.67
C LYS A 97 2.17 1.43 -17.73
N ARG A 98 2.03 0.24 -18.32
CA ARG A 98 0.99 -0.02 -19.31
C ARG A 98 -0.41 0.09 -18.73
N LEU A 99 -0.66 -0.43 -17.52
CA LEU A 99 -1.95 -0.29 -16.84
C LEU A 99 -2.31 1.18 -16.60
N ASN A 100 -1.36 1.97 -16.09
CA ASN A 100 -1.58 3.40 -15.84
C ASN A 100 -1.76 4.21 -17.13
N HIS A 101 -1.11 3.79 -18.23
CA HIS A 101 -1.24 4.44 -19.53
C HIS A 101 -2.58 4.14 -20.20
N ALA A 102 -3.11 2.92 -20.04
CA ALA A 102 -4.42 2.54 -20.55
C ALA A 102 -5.55 3.42 -19.99
N THR A 103 -5.39 3.93 -18.76
CA THR A 103 -6.33 4.86 -18.13
C THR A 103 -6.25 6.29 -18.71
N LYS A 104 -5.13 6.68 -19.33
CA LYS A 104 -4.84 8.07 -19.74
C LYS A 104 -5.18 8.39 -21.21
N ASN A 105 -5.88 7.51 -21.95
CA ASN A 105 -6.36 7.76 -23.32
C ASN A 105 -5.29 8.39 -24.26
N ASN A 106 -4.09 7.81 -24.28
CA ASN A 106 -3.09 8.13 -25.29
C ASN A 106 -3.22 7.17 -26.47
N ASP A 107 -3.14 7.71 -27.69
CA ASP A 107 -3.29 7.05 -29.00
C ASP A 107 -2.15 6.05 -29.33
N VAL A 108 -1.39 5.62 -28.32
CA VAL A 108 -0.21 4.76 -28.44
C VAL A 108 -0.48 3.44 -27.74
N GLU A 109 -0.60 2.38 -28.52
CA GLU A 109 -0.73 1.02 -28.02
C GLU A 109 0.62 0.49 -27.48
N LEU A 110 0.63 0.04 -26.23
CA LEU A 110 1.79 -0.56 -25.59
C LEU A 110 1.72 -2.10 -25.66
N ALA A 111 2.68 -2.69 -26.37
CA ALA A 111 2.77 -4.15 -26.53
C ALA A 111 2.97 -4.91 -25.20
N LYS A 112 2.45 -6.14 -25.12
CA LYS A 112 2.68 -7.06 -24.00
C LYS A 112 4.01 -7.80 -24.17
N SER A 113 4.86 -7.75 -23.15
CA SER A 113 6.02 -8.65 -23.05
C SER A 113 5.64 -9.86 -22.19
N ASN A 114 5.54 -11.03 -22.82
CA ASN A 114 5.44 -12.31 -22.11
C ASN A 114 6.85 -12.81 -21.78
N ILE A 115 6.98 -13.61 -20.73
CA ILE A 115 8.27 -14.15 -20.26
C ILE A 115 8.20 -15.66 -20.27
N MET A 116 9.25 -16.31 -20.78
CA MET A 116 9.46 -17.75 -20.67
C MET A 116 10.65 -18.01 -19.75
N LEU A 117 10.41 -18.67 -18.61
CA LEU A 117 11.46 -19.02 -17.65
C LEU A 117 11.98 -20.44 -17.93
N ILE A 118 13.24 -20.55 -18.35
CA ILE A 118 13.90 -21.82 -18.62
C ILE A 118 14.95 -22.08 -17.54
N GLY A 119 14.98 -23.30 -17.01
CA GLY A 119 16.00 -23.71 -16.04
C GLY A 119 15.74 -25.11 -15.47
N PRO A 120 16.73 -25.73 -14.82
CA PRO A 120 16.61 -27.08 -14.28
C PRO A 120 15.55 -27.18 -13.17
N THR A 121 15.15 -28.39 -12.82
CA THR A 121 14.26 -28.62 -11.67
C THR A 121 14.89 -28.05 -10.39
N GLY A 122 14.05 -27.52 -9.48
CA GLY A 122 14.53 -26.93 -8.22
C GLY A 122 15.27 -25.59 -8.32
N SER A 123 15.42 -24.98 -9.50
CA SER A 123 16.15 -23.71 -9.66
C SER A 123 15.44 -22.45 -9.15
N GLY A 124 14.28 -22.58 -8.50
CA GLY A 124 13.51 -21.46 -7.96
C GLY A 124 12.55 -20.77 -8.94
N LYS A 125 12.23 -21.37 -10.10
CA LYS A 125 11.26 -20.79 -11.07
C LYS A 125 9.89 -20.51 -10.45
N THR A 126 9.33 -21.50 -9.76
CA THR A 126 8.03 -21.38 -9.07
C THR A 126 8.12 -20.38 -7.91
N LEU A 127 9.23 -20.39 -7.18
CA LEU A 127 9.46 -19.45 -6.08
C LEU A 127 9.53 -18.00 -6.57
N LEU A 128 10.20 -17.74 -7.71
CA LEU A 128 10.20 -16.42 -8.35
C LEU A 128 8.78 -15.94 -8.63
N ALA A 129 7.93 -16.78 -9.22
CA ALA A 129 6.54 -16.45 -9.50
C ALA A 129 5.72 -16.18 -8.23
N GLN A 130 5.87 -17.02 -7.20
CA GLN A 130 5.20 -16.86 -5.91
C GLN A 130 5.64 -15.60 -5.16
N THR A 131 6.93 -15.30 -5.13
CA THR A 131 7.46 -14.08 -4.51
C THR A 131 6.95 -12.86 -5.25
N LEU A 132 6.96 -12.88 -6.59
CA LEU A 132 6.40 -11.80 -7.40
C LEU A 132 4.92 -11.55 -7.07
N ALA A 133 4.13 -12.62 -6.91
CA ALA A 133 2.71 -12.52 -6.56
C ALA A 133 2.44 -11.82 -5.23
N ARG A 134 3.37 -11.91 -4.26
CA ARG A 134 3.27 -11.20 -2.97
C ARG A 134 3.62 -9.73 -3.09
N ILE A 135 4.31 -9.34 -4.16
CA ILE A 135 4.84 -7.99 -4.36
C ILE A 135 3.93 -7.14 -5.24
N ILE A 136 3.16 -7.78 -6.11
CA ILE A 136 2.33 -7.08 -7.08
C ILE A 136 0.91 -6.88 -6.54
N ASP A 137 0.47 -5.62 -6.48
CA ASP A 137 -0.91 -5.21 -6.20
C ASP A 137 -1.85 -5.44 -7.41
N VAL A 138 -1.77 -6.60 -8.06
CA VAL A 138 -2.68 -7.01 -9.15
C VAL A 138 -3.04 -8.49 -9.01
N PRO A 139 -4.22 -8.93 -9.52
CA PRO A 139 -4.60 -10.34 -9.47
C PRO A 139 -3.55 -11.24 -10.13
N PHE A 140 -3.17 -12.31 -9.43
CA PHE A 140 -2.17 -13.27 -9.89
C PHE A 140 -2.68 -14.70 -9.83
N THR A 141 -2.49 -15.45 -10.91
CA THR A 141 -2.90 -16.85 -11.02
C THR A 141 -1.71 -17.72 -11.41
N MET A 142 -1.55 -18.86 -10.72
CA MET A 142 -0.63 -19.92 -11.12
C MET A 142 -1.45 -21.09 -11.67
N ALA A 143 -1.09 -21.58 -12.84
CA ALA A 143 -1.72 -22.73 -13.49
C ALA A 143 -0.64 -23.70 -13.97
N ASP A 144 -0.99 -24.98 -14.03
CA ASP A 144 -0.16 -26.01 -14.64
C ASP A 144 -0.72 -26.35 -16.03
N ALA A 145 0.16 -26.41 -17.03
CA ALA A 145 -0.23 -26.77 -18.39
C ALA A 145 -0.50 -28.27 -18.53
N THR A 146 0.06 -29.13 -17.67
CA THR A 146 -0.14 -30.58 -17.75
C THR A 146 -1.58 -31.01 -17.45
N THR A 147 -2.36 -30.16 -16.80
CA THR A 147 -3.78 -30.42 -16.49
C THR A 147 -4.73 -29.97 -17.60
N LEU A 148 -4.22 -29.33 -18.66
CA LEU A 148 -4.99 -28.81 -19.78
C LEU A 148 -4.82 -29.76 -20.97
N THR A 149 -5.54 -30.88 -20.95
CA THR A 149 -5.61 -31.85 -22.05
C THR A 149 -7.05 -32.22 -22.33
#